data_AF-A0A8H7G186-F1
#
_entry.id   AF-A0A8H7G186-F1
#
_cell.length_a   1.000
_cell.length_b   1.000
_cell.length_c   1.000
_cell.angle_alpha   90.00
_cell.angle_beta   90.00
_cell.angle_gamma   90.00
#
_symmetry.space_group_name_H-M   'P 1'
#
loop_
_entity.id
_entity.type
_entity.pdbx_description
1 polymer ?
#
loop_
_entity_poly.entity_id
_entity_poly.type
_entity_poly.pdbx_seq_one_letter_code
_entity_poly.pdbx_strand_id
1 'polypeptide(L)' 'MSTIPPPFDWSNRLTDPWHTNEGIQKLSTLVRPYLPYDPYPFQLDCTARILDGQDVLCICETGGGKSALVLLPLRAAVSK' A
#
# COMPACT_ATOMS: atom_id res chain seq x y z
N MET A 1 31.26 -5.27 10.89
CA MET A 1 29.79 -5.26 11.07
C MET A 1 29.41 -3.87 11.54
N SER A 2 28.49 -3.19 10.86
CA SER A 2 28.02 -1.86 11.28
C SER A 2 27.36 -1.97 12.66
N THR A 3 27.80 -1.16 13.61
CA THR A 3 27.22 -1.05 14.96
C THR A 3 26.10 -0.01 15.04
N ILE A 4 25.78 0.63 13.91
CA ILE A 4 24.71 1.61 13.84
C ILE A 4 23.40 0.84 13.73
N PRO A 5 22.52 0.86 14.76
CA PRO A 5 21.19 0.31 14.61
C PRO A 5 20.50 1.03 13.44
N PRO A 6 19.81 0.30 12.55
CA PRO A 6 19.09 0.94 11.46
C PRO A 6 18.13 1.99 12.04
N PRO A 7 17.94 3.13 11.36
CA PRO A 7 17.05 4.19 11.84
C PRO A 7 15.58 3.74 11.93
N PHE A 8 15.28 2.54 11.43
CA PHE A 8 13.98 1.90 11.47
C PHE A 8 14.09 0.53 12.12
N ASP A 9 13.18 0.28 13.06
CA ASP A 9 12.98 -1.03 13.63
C ASP A 9 12.10 -1.88 12.72
N TRP A 10 12.73 -2.75 11.92
CA TRP A 10 12.06 -3.69 11.03
C TRP A 10 11.23 -4.75 11.76
N SER A 11 11.39 -4.90 13.08
CA SER A 11 10.58 -5.83 13.89
C SER A 11 9.21 -5.26 14.26
N ASN A 12 9.07 -3.92 14.28
CA ASN A 12 7.80 -3.24 14.47
C ASN A 12 7.11 -3.04 13.11
N ARG A 13 6.40 -4.07 12.64
CA ARG A 13 5.54 -3.94 11.46
C ARG A 13 4.35 -3.04 11.75
N LEU A 14 3.90 -2.28 10.74
CA LEU A 14 2.63 -1.57 10.81
C LEU A 14 1.52 -2.60 11.04
N THR A 15 0.61 -2.33 11.98
CA THR A 15 -0.51 -3.23 12.31
C THR A 15 -1.86 -2.58 12.03
N ASP A 16 -1.88 -1.58 11.15
CA ASP A 16 -3.14 -0.99 10.73
C ASP A 16 -3.96 -2.06 9.98
N PRO A 17 -5.29 -2.13 10.13
CA PRO A 17 -6.11 -3.18 9.54
C PRO A 17 -6.61 -2.80 8.13
N TRP A 18 -5.73 -2.39 7.21
CA TRP A 18 -6.16 -1.94 5.87
C TRP A 18 -6.69 -3.07 4.99
N HIS A 19 -6.24 -4.32 5.17
CA HIS A 19 -6.75 -5.45 4.38
C HIS A 19 -8.17 -5.92 4.74
N THR A 20 -8.80 -5.31 5.76
CA THR A 20 -10.21 -5.56 6.08
C THR A 20 -11.13 -4.99 4.99
N ASN A 21 -12.37 -5.47 4.89
CA ASN A 21 -13.35 -4.93 3.94
C ASN A 21 -13.57 -3.42 4.13
N GLU A 22 -13.65 -2.97 5.38
CA GLU A 22 -13.78 -1.54 5.72
C GLU A 22 -12.51 -0.75 5.35
N GLY A 23 -11.33 -1.33 5.62
CA GLY A 23 -10.04 -0.76 5.26
C GLY A 23 -9.89 -0.56 3.75
N ILE A 24 -10.28 -1.55 2.94
CA ILE A 24 -10.27 -1.49 1.48
C ILE A 24 -11.25 -0.43 0.96
N GLN A 25 -12.46 -0.35 1.54
CA GLN A 25 -13.45 0.68 1.17
C GLN A 25 -12.94 2.10 1.48
N LYS A 26 -12.36 2.29 2.67
CA LYS A 26 -11.73 3.54 3.06
C LYS A 26 -10.58 3.89 2.13
N LEU A 27 -9.71 2.92 1.84
CA LEU A 27 -8.59 3.08 0.92
C LEU A 27 -9.06 3.50 -0.47
N SER A 28 -10.08 2.82 -1.01
CA SER A 28 -10.69 3.18 -2.30
C SER A 28 -11.14 4.63 -2.33
N THR A 29 -11.85 5.07 -1.29
CA THR A 29 -12.32 6.46 -1.14
C THR A 29 -11.16 7.46 -1.10
N LEU A 30 -10.08 7.12 -0.39
CA LEU A 30 -8.91 7.99 -0.26
C LEU A 30 -8.12 8.13 -1.57
N VAL A 31 -7.95 7.04 -2.32
CA VAL A 31 -7.09 7.06 -3.51
C VAL A 31 -7.81 7.45 -4.79
N ARG A 32 -9.14 7.23 -4.85
CA ARG A 32 -9.94 7.45 -6.05
C ARG A 32 -9.81 8.86 -6.66
N PRO A 33 -9.76 9.97 -5.89
CA PRO A 33 -9.61 11.31 -6.45
C PRO A 33 -8.30 11.54 -7.21
N TYR A 34 -7.29 10.71 -6.98
CA TYR A 34 -5.96 10.84 -7.58
C TYR A 34 -5.78 9.95 -8.81
N LEU A 35 -6.80 9.17 -9.17
CA LEU A 35 -6.75 8.24 -10.28
C LEU A 35 -7.70 8.68 -11.39
N PRO A 36 -7.27 8.61 -12.67
CA PRO A 36 -8.16 8.84 -13.80
C PRO A 36 -9.12 7.65 -14.06
N TYR A 37 -9.07 6.60 -13.23
CA TYR A 37 -9.85 5.38 -13.35
C TYR A 37 -10.25 4.87 -11.95
N ASP A 38 -11.19 3.92 -11.91
CA ASP A 38 -11.51 3.20 -10.67
C ASP A 38 -10.39 2.21 -10.33
N PRO A 39 -9.79 2.28 -9.13
CA PRO A 39 -8.67 1.42 -8.76
C PRO A 39 -9.04 -0.05 -8.90
N TYR A 40 -8.15 -0.83 -9.51
CA TYR A 40 -8.37 -2.26 -9.69
C TYR A 40 -8.36 -2.97 -8.32
N PRO A 41 -9.11 -4.09 -8.17
CA PRO A 41 -9.14 -4.83 -6.91
C PRO A 41 -7.75 -5.22 -6.41
N PHE A 42 -6.87 -5.70 -7.29
CA PHE A 42 -5.51 -6.09 -6.90
C PHE A 42 -4.67 -4.87 -6.45
N GLN A 43 -4.94 -3.67 -6.98
CA GLN A 43 -4.22 -2.46 -6.57
C GLN A 43 -4.56 -2.07 -5.15
N LEU A 44 -5.85 -2.13 -4.79
CA LEU A 44 -6.32 -1.88 -3.42
C LEU A 44 -5.80 -2.94 -2.46
N ASP A 45 -5.89 -4.21 -2.85
CA ASP A 45 -5.48 -5.37 -2.06
C ASP A 45 -3.97 -5.40 -1.77
N CYS A 46 -3.13 -5.09 -2.77
CA CYS A 46 -1.69 -4.93 -2.59
C CYS A 46 -1.34 -3.69 -1.75
N THR A 47 -2.01 -2.56 -2.01
CA THR A 47 -1.77 -1.32 -1.27
C THR A 47 -2.12 -1.49 0.21
N ALA A 48 -3.24 -2.15 0.52
CA ALA A 48 -3.62 -2.48 1.88
C ALA A 48 -2.55 -3.32 2.58
N ARG A 49 -2.04 -4.38 1.95
CA ARG A 49 -0.95 -5.20 2.52
C ARG A 49 0.34 -4.40 2.75
N ILE A 50 0.68 -3.48 1.85
CA ILE A 50 1.84 -2.60 2.04
C ILE A 50 1.65 -1.71 3.28
N LEU A 51 0.45 -1.15 3.46
CA LEU A 51 0.11 -0.32 4.62
C LEU A 51 0.02 -1.12 5.93
N ASP A 52 -0.32 -2.41 5.84
CA ASP A 52 -0.23 -3.39 6.93
C ASP A 52 1.22 -3.86 7.17
N GLY A 53 2.22 -3.19 6.58
CA GLY A 53 3.64 -3.48 6.78
C GLY A 53 4.09 -4.81 6.19
N GLN A 54 3.35 -5.38 5.24
CA GLN A 54 3.71 -6.63 4.55
C GLN A 54 4.56 -6.35 3.31
N ASP A 55 5.51 -7.24 3.05
CA ASP A 55 6.32 -7.23 1.84
C ASP A 55 5.52 -7.84 0.68
N VAL A 56 5.33 -7.10 -0.42
CA VAL A 56 4.48 -7.51 -1.54
C VAL A 56 5.29 -7.66 -2.82
N LEU A 57 5.20 -8.84 -3.45
CA LEU A 57 5.66 -9.09 -4.82
C LEU A 57 4.46 -9.09 -5.76
N CYS A 58 4.34 -8.06 -6.61
CA CYS A 58 3.31 -7.98 -7.64
C CYS A 58 3.88 -8.35 -9.01
N ILE A 59 3.34 -9.39 -9.64
CA ILE A 59 3.66 -9.78 -11.02
C ILE A 59 2.43 -9.52 -11.88
N CYS A 60 2.57 -8.61 -12.84
CA CYS A 60 1.49 -8.18 -13.71
C CYS A 60 2.07 -7.74 -15.06
N GLU A 61 1.29 -7.89 -16.12
CA GLU A 61 1.62 -7.45 -17.48
C GLU A 61 1.94 -5.95 -17.57
N THR A 62 2.61 -5.55 -18.65
CA THR A 62 2.86 -4.12 -18.92
C THR A 62 1.53 -3.44 -19.25
N GLY A 63 1.29 -2.28 -18.64
CA GLY A 63 0.01 -1.57 -18.75
C GLY A 63 -1.03 -1.96 -17.71
N GLY A 64 -0.87 -3.09 -17.01
CA GLY A 64 -1.84 -3.54 -15.99
C GLY A 64 -1.90 -2.70 -14.72
N GLY A 65 -1.12 -1.62 -14.60
CA GLY A 65 -1.24 -0.66 -13.50
C GLY A 65 -0.36 -0.95 -12.27
N LYS A 66 0.61 -1.86 -12.36
CA LYS A 66 1.57 -2.15 -11.27
C LYS A 66 2.35 -0.94 -10.75
N SER A 67 2.59 0.09 -11.59
CA SER A 67 3.25 1.33 -11.17
C SER A 67 2.44 2.12 -10.12
N ALA A 68 1.11 1.97 -10.10
CA ALA A 68 0.27 2.61 -9.09
C ALA A 68 0.62 2.12 -7.67
N LEU A 69 1.10 0.88 -7.52
CA LEU A 69 1.46 0.29 -6.22
C LEU A 69 2.62 1.00 -5.51
N VAL A 70 3.39 1.82 -6.22
CA VAL A 70 4.41 2.68 -5.61
C VAL A 70 3.79 3.96 -5.04
N LEU A 71 2.74 4.49 -5.68
CA LEU A 71 2.17 5.80 -5.37
C LEU A 71 0.97 5.73 -4.41
N LEU A 72 0.13 4.71 -4.54
CA LEU A 72 -1.08 4.55 -3.73
C LEU A 72 -0.79 4.43 -2.23
N PRO A 73 0.20 3.64 -1.77
CA PRO A 73 0.50 3.56 -0.34
C PRO A 73 1.00 4.90 0.22
N LEU A 74 1.83 5.62 -0.53
CA LEU A 74 2.32 6.94 -0.13
C LEU A 74 1.18 7.95 0.03
N ARG A 75 0.20 7.93 -0.88
CA ARG A 75 -0.97 8.81 -0.79
C ARG A 75 -1.87 8.46 0.38
N ALA A 76 -2.12 7.17 0.60
CA ALA A 76 -2.94 6.71 1.72
C ALA A 76 -2.28 7.03 3.08
N ALA A 77 -0.96 6.84 3.20
CA ALA A 77 -0.22 7.10 4.43
C ALA A 77 -0.21 8.57 4.86
N VAL A 78 -0.23 9.52 3.92
CA VAL A 78 -0.31 10.97 4.21
C VAL A 78 -1.71 11.41 4.67
N SER A 79 -2.73 10.63 4.35
CA SER A 79 -4.13 10.92 4.72
C SER A 79 -4.53 10.33 6.07
N LYS A 80 -3.59 9.67 6.77
CA LYS A 80 -3.77 9.12 8.13
C LYS A 80 -3.49 10.20 9.17
#